data_AF-A0A355M7H8-F1
#
_entry.id   AF-A0A355M7H8-F1
#
_cell.length_a   1.000
_cell.length_b   1.000
_cell.length_c   1.000
_cell.angle_alpha   90.00
_cell.angle_beta   90.00
_cell.angle_gamma   90.00
#
_symmetry.space_group_name_H-M   'P 1'
#
loop_
_entity.id
_entity.type
_entity.pdbx_description
1 polymer ?
#
loop_
_entity_poly.entity_id
_entity_poly.type
_entity_poly.pdbx_seq_one_letter_code
_entity_poly.pdbx_strand_id
1 'polypeptide(L)'
;MKFEAEYIYRNTDGTPHEKVKRIAGKQGFPVFHWKNGKWEPGKAEKALPYLIGLWFREIRALFDVEGEKDADILIKLGFLATCNRGGAGNFQPEIVQYYKGRTVYI
;
A
#
# COMPACT_ATOMS: atom_id res chain seq x y z
N MET A 1 -12.13 -12.37 16.43
CA MET A 1 -12.05 -11.36 15.37
C MET A 1 -11.76 -12.05 14.04
N LYS A 2 -12.60 -11.88 13.02
CA LYS A 2 -12.40 -12.51 11.69
C LYS A 2 -11.75 -11.49 10.75
N PHE A 3 -10.66 -11.88 10.10
CA PHE A 3 -10.03 -11.06 9.06
C PHE A 3 -10.54 -11.48 7.67
N GLU A 4 -10.76 -10.50 6.80
CA GLU A 4 -11.18 -10.69 5.40
C GLU A 4 -10.00 -10.60 4.42
N ALA A 5 -8.99 -9.79 4.73
CA ALA A 5 -7.83 -9.59 3.88
C ALA A 5 -6.60 -9.15 4.70
N GLU A 6 -5.42 -9.38 4.13
CA GLU A 6 -4.14 -8.89 4.63
C GLU A 6 -3.40 -8.21 3.48
N TYR A 7 -2.99 -6.96 3.69
CA TYR A 7 -2.25 -6.16 2.71
C TYR A 7 -0.86 -5.87 3.27
N ILE A 8 0.18 -6.32 2.58
CA ILE A 8 1.57 -6.13 3.01
C ILE A 8 2.21 -5.05 2.14
N TYR A 9 2.55 -3.93 2.76
CA TYR A 9 3.41 -2.91 2.20
C TYR A 9 4.85 -3.40 2.29
N ARG A 10 5.54 -3.35 1.16
CA ARG A 10 6.93 -3.81 1.03
C ARG A 10 7.82 -2.65 0.62
N ASN A 11 9.05 -2.67 1.09
CA ASN A 11 10.09 -1.80 0.56
C ASN A 11 10.32 -2.08 -0.93
N THR A 12 11.06 -1.20 -1.60
CA THR A 12 11.41 -1.34 -3.03
C THR A 12 12.28 -2.56 -3.34
N ASP A 13 12.87 -3.20 -2.32
CA ASP A 13 13.60 -4.47 -2.40
C ASP A 13 12.73 -5.71 -2.11
N GLY A 14 11.43 -5.51 -1.84
CA GLY A 14 10.47 -6.58 -1.56
C GLY A 14 10.39 -7.01 -0.08
N THR A 15 11.23 -6.48 0.80
CA THR A 15 11.19 -6.79 2.24
C THR A 15 9.90 -6.26 2.89
N PRO A 16 9.32 -6.97 3.88
CA PRO A 16 8.13 -6.48 4.57
C PRO A 16 8.40 -5.17 5.33
N HIS A 17 7.46 -4.23 5.28
CA HIS A 17 7.57 -2.90 5.91
C HIS A 17 6.40 -2.61 6.85
N GLU A 18 5.18 -2.63 6.30
CA GLU A 18 3.94 -2.39 7.03
C GLU A 18 2.89 -3.41 6.59
N LYS A 19 1.93 -3.70 7.46
CA LYS A 19 0.83 -4.58 7.18
C LYS A 19 -0.47 -3.97 7.68
N VAL A 20 -1.49 -4.00 6.82
CA VAL A 20 -2.87 -3.69 7.17
C VAL A 20 -3.69 -4.97 7.12
N LYS A 21 -4.46 -5.24 8.18
CA LYS A 21 -5.45 -6.32 8.15
C LYS A 21 -6.84 -5.72 8.06
N ARG A 22 -7.67 -6.22 7.16
CA ARG A 22 -9.09 -5.83 7.07
C ARG A 22 -9.92 -6.74 7.94
N ILE A 23 -10.62 -6.18 8.93
CA ILE A 23 -11.61 -6.92 9.73
C ILE A 23 -12.87 -7.13 8.89
N ALA A 24 -13.49 -8.30 9.05
CA ALA A 24 -14.71 -8.63 8.34
C ALA A 24 -15.81 -7.58 8.53
N GLY A 25 -16.56 -7.29 7.47
CA GLY A 25 -17.58 -6.24 7.48
C GLY A 25 -17.02 -4.81 7.60
N LYS A 26 -15.74 -4.59 7.24
CA LYS A 26 -15.06 -3.28 7.36
C LYS A 26 -15.06 -2.69 8.78
N GLN A 27 -15.11 -3.54 9.81
CA GLN A 27 -15.16 -3.12 11.21
C GLN A 27 -13.85 -2.49 11.73
N GLY A 28 -12.78 -2.54 10.94
CA GLY A 28 -11.53 -1.86 11.25
C GLY A 28 -10.37 -2.33 10.38
N PHE A 29 -9.29 -1.57 10.45
CA PHE A 29 -8.05 -1.79 9.70
C PHE A 29 -6.82 -1.77 10.63
N PRO A 30 -6.62 -2.77 11.50
CA PRO A 30 -5.42 -2.83 12.33
C PRO A 30 -4.15 -2.79 11.49
N VAL A 31 -3.23 -1.92 11.88
CA VAL A 31 -1.92 -1.73 11.23
C VAL A 31 -0.81 -2.32 12.10
N PHE A 32 0.16 -2.92 11.45
CA PHE A 32 1.36 -3.50 12.04
C PHE A 32 2.59 -3.07 11.24
N HIS A 33 3.73 -2.94 11.88
CA HIS A 33 5.01 -2.69 11.20
C HIS A 33 5.96 -3.87 11.39
N TRP A 34 6.84 -4.07 10.43
CA TRP A 34 7.84 -5.13 10.49
C TRP A 34 9.05 -4.67 11.30
N LYS A 35 9.44 -5.44 12.31
CA LYS A 35 10.59 -5.14 13.16
C LYS A 35 11.19 -6.44 13.69
N ASN A 36 12.52 -6.60 13.55
CA ASN A 36 13.27 -7.75 14.07
C ASN A 36 12.64 -9.11 13.72
N GLY A 37 12.20 -9.28 12.47
CA GLY A 37 11.66 -10.56 11.98
C GLY A 37 10.21 -10.87 12.40
N LYS A 38 9.49 -9.89 12.97
CA LYS A 38 8.10 -10.06 13.40
C LYS A 38 7.25 -8.82 13.11
N TRP A 39 5.93 -9.02 13.13
CA TRP A 39 4.95 -7.94 13.04
C TRP A 39 4.65 -7.39 14.43
N GLU A 40 4.87 -6.10 14.64
CA GLU A 40 4.50 -5.39 15.87
C GLU A 40 3.31 -4.45 15.61
N PRO A 41 2.37 -4.25 16.55
CA PRO A 41 1.25 -3.32 16.37
C PRO A 41 1.71 -1.88 16.11
N GLY A 42 0.94 -1.16 15.29
CA GLY A 42 1.20 0.25 14.96
C GLY A 42 1.77 0.46 13.55
N LYS A 43 1.71 1.71 13.10
CA LYS A 43 2.22 2.14 11.79
C LYS A 43 3.74 2.10 11.76
N ALA A 44 4.33 1.85 10.60
CA ALA A 44 5.75 2.05 10.38
C ALA A 44 6.07 3.56 10.40
N GLU A 45 7.33 3.89 10.73
CA GLU A 45 7.80 5.28 10.82
C GLU A 45 7.58 6.04 9.51
N LYS A 46 7.90 5.40 8.38
CA LYS A 46 7.75 5.98 7.04
C LYS A 46 6.51 5.43 6.36
N ALA A 47 5.69 6.30 5.77
CA ALA A 47 4.65 5.88 4.84
C ALA A 47 5.30 5.38 3.54
N LEU A 48 4.76 4.29 3.00
CA LEU A 48 5.04 3.85 1.64
C LEU A 48 3.72 3.75 0.88
N PRO A 49 3.69 4.12 -0.41
CA PRO A 49 2.55 3.81 -1.24
C PRO A 49 2.45 2.29 -1.48
N TYR A 50 1.23 1.77 -1.54
CA TYR A 50 0.99 0.34 -1.62
C TYR A 50 1.57 -0.26 -2.91
N LEU A 51 2.08 -1.49 -2.83
CA LEU A 51 2.71 -2.20 -3.96
C LEU A 51 3.91 -1.49 -4.61
N ILE A 52 4.55 -0.52 -3.95
CA ILE A 52 5.70 0.23 -4.49
C ILE A 52 6.80 -0.67 -5.05
N GLY A 53 7.08 -1.81 -4.44
CA GLY A 53 8.06 -2.78 -4.96
C GLY A 53 7.75 -3.33 -6.36
N LEU A 54 6.49 -3.29 -6.80
CA LEU A 54 6.05 -3.76 -8.13
C LEU A 54 6.12 -2.68 -9.20
N TRP A 55 5.95 -1.40 -8.85
CA TRP A 55 5.81 -0.33 -9.84
C TRP A 55 6.91 0.73 -9.79
N PHE A 56 7.71 0.81 -8.72
CA PHE A 56 8.72 1.86 -8.56
C PHE A 56 9.75 1.90 -9.69
N ARG A 57 10.09 0.73 -10.27
CA ARG A 57 11.05 0.60 -11.38
C ARG A 57 10.40 0.63 -12.77
N GLU A 58 9.08 0.59 -12.84
CA GLU A 58 8.34 0.59 -14.09
C GLU A 58 8.05 2.03 -14.54
N ILE A 59 7.94 2.29 -15.84
CA ILE A 59 7.65 3.64 -16.37
C ILE A 59 6.22 3.82 -16.90
N ARG A 60 5.40 2.76 -16.87
CA ARG A 60 4.00 2.82 -17.31
C ARG A 60 3.17 3.75 -16.41
N ALA A 61 2.02 4.20 -16.92
CA ALA A 61 1.06 4.95 -16.13
C ALA A 61 0.61 4.16 -14.90
N LEU A 62 0.35 4.88 -13.80
CA LEU A 62 -0.02 4.33 -12.50
C LEU A 62 -1.41 4.84 -12.11
N PHE A 63 -2.26 3.92 -11.66
CA PHE A 63 -3.55 4.24 -11.06
C PHE A 63 -3.39 4.34 -9.54
N ASP A 64 -3.66 5.52 -8.98
CA ASP A 64 -3.68 5.74 -7.53
C ASP A 64 -5.14 5.70 -7.06
N VAL A 65 -5.55 4.54 -6.54
CA VAL A 65 -6.94 4.26 -6.16
C VAL A 65 -7.15 4.41 -4.66
N GLU A 66 -8.42 4.45 -4.22
CA GLU A 66 -8.77 4.72 -2.83
C GLU A 66 -8.17 3.73 -1.81
N GLY A 67 -8.02 2.44 -2.15
CA GLY A 67 -7.56 1.46 -1.18
C GLY A 67 -6.98 0.18 -1.77
N GLU A 68 -6.40 -0.64 -0.88
CA GLU A 68 -5.57 -1.79 -1.26
C GLU A 68 -6.34 -2.83 -2.08
N LYS A 69 -7.64 -3.00 -1.79
CA LYS A 69 -8.51 -3.93 -2.53
C LYS A 69 -8.60 -3.59 -4.01
N ASP A 70 -8.77 -2.31 -4.33
CA ASP A 70 -8.94 -1.88 -5.72
C ASP A 70 -7.59 -1.90 -6.45
N ALA A 71 -6.50 -1.59 -5.74
CA ALA A 71 -5.15 -1.71 -6.27
C ALA A 71 -4.83 -3.17 -6.64
N ASP A 72 -5.17 -4.13 -5.76
CA ASP A 72 -5.02 -5.57 -6.02
C ASP A 72 -5.83 -6.03 -7.25
N ILE A 73 -7.04 -5.49 -7.45
CA ILE A 73 -7.87 -5.82 -8.61
C ILE A 73 -7.21 -5.30 -9.90
N LEU A 74 -6.77 -4.05 -9.93
CA LEU A 74 -6.12 -3.46 -11.09
C LEU A 74 -4.82 -4.17 -11.46
N ILE A 75 -4.05 -4.59 -10.46
CA ILE A 75 -2.82 -5.39 -10.67
C ILE A 75 -3.14 -6.73 -11.32
N LYS A 76 -4.20 -7.42 -10.88
CA LYS A 76 -4.66 -8.66 -11.50
C LYS A 76 -5.13 -8.47 -12.94
N LEU A 77 -5.60 -7.28 -13.29
CA LEU A 77 -5.99 -6.90 -14.65
C LEU A 77 -4.80 -6.42 -15.50
N GLY A 78 -3.58 -6.38 -14.95
CA GLY A 78 -2.35 -6.04 -15.69
C GLY A 78 -1.94 -4.57 -15.64
N PHE A 79 -2.67 -3.74 -14.89
CA PHE A 79 -2.32 -2.33 -14.68
C PHE A 79 -1.30 -2.18 -13.54
N LEU A 80 -0.57 -1.07 -13.54
CA LEU A 80 0.12 -0.63 -12.32
C LEU A 80 -0.88 0.14 -11.47
N ALA A 81 -1.00 -0.24 -10.21
CA ALA A 81 -1.84 0.47 -9.27
C ALA A 81 -1.18 0.59 -7.89
N THR A 82 -1.61 1.60 -7.15
CA THR A 82 -1.21 1.91 -5.79
C THR A 82 -2.38 2.50 -5.03
N CYS A 83 -2.22 2.65 -3.71
CA CYS A 83 -3.02 3.54 -2.88
C CYS A 83 -2.13 4.13 -1.79
N ASN A 84 -2.54 5.24 -1.18
CA ASN A 84 -1.86 5.81 -0.03
C ASN A 84 -2.15 5.02 1.26
N ARG A 85 -1.26 5.11 2.25
CA ARG A 85 -1.48 4.48 3.55
C ARG A 85 -2.72 5.10 4.21
N GLY A 86 -3.69 4.25 4.54
CA GLY A 86 -4.94 4.65 5.17
C GLY A 86 -6.03 5.15 4.21
N GLY A 87 -5.81 5.08 2.89
CA GLY A 87 -6.79 5.41 1.86
C GLY A 87 -7.25 6.86 1.84
N ALA A 88 -8.39 7.14 1.21
CA ALA A 88 -8.88 8.51 0.97
C ALA A 88 -8.79 9.44 2.20
N GLY A 89 -8.39 10.69 1.97
CA GLY A 89 -8.21 11.70 3.01
C GLY A 89 -6.93 11.57 3.84
N ASN A 90 -6.13 10.51 3.64
CA ASN A 90 -4.87 10.28 4.36
C ASN A 90 -3.65 10.43 3.44
N PHE A 91 -3.64 11.38 2.51
CA PHE A 91 -2.49 11.57 1.62
C PHE A 91 -1.23 11.98 2.42
N GLN A 92 -0.09 11.36 2.11
CA GLN A 92 1.19 11.62 2.75
C GLN A 92 2.12 12.41 1.82
N PRO A 93 2.46 13.67 2.09
CA PRO A 93 3.30 14.46 1.20
C PRO A 93 4.66 13.80 0.88
N GLU A 94 5.22 13.03 1.80
CA GLU A 94 6.50 12.34 1.63
C GLU A 94 6.48 11.27 0.53
N ILE A 95 5.31 10.75 0.14
CA ILE A 95 5.23 9.72 -0.91
C ILE A 95 5.28 10.32 -2.33
N VAL A 96 5.12 11.65 -2.49
CA VAL A 96 5.17 12.36 -3.79
C VAL A 96 6.46 12.04 -4.57
N GLN A 97 7.58 11.87 -3.87
CA GLN A 97 8.88 11.57 -4.48
C GLN A 97 8.86 10.30 -5.35
N TYR A 98 8.00 9.32 -5.02
CA TYR A 98 7.90 8.07 -5.76
C TYR A 98 7.12 8.19 -7.08
N TYR A 99 6.34 9.26 -7.25
CA TYR A 99 5.53 9.53 -8.45
C TYR A 99 6.25 10.44 -9.46
N LYS A 100 7.43 10.96 -9.12
CA LYS A 100 8.13 11.97 -9.94
C LYS A 100 8.40 11.44 -11.35
N GLY A 101 7.99 12.22 -12.36
CA GLY A 101 8.19 11.89 -13.78
C GLY A 101 7.21 10.85 -14.34
N ARG A 102 6.14 10.53 -13.60
CA ARG A 102 5.14 9.54 -14.01
C ARG A 102 3.79 10.19 -14.33
N THR A 103 3.06 9.62 -15.28
CA THR A 103 1.62 9.87 -15.44
C THR A 103 0.84 9.08 -14.39
N VAL A 104 0.06 9.79 -13.57
CA VAL A 104 -0.75 9.21 -12.49
C VAL A 104 -2.22 9.52 -12.76
N TYR A 105 -3.07 8.51 -12.71
CA TYR A 105 -4.53 8.62 -12.76
C TYR A 105 -5.07 8.40 -11.35
N ILE A 106 -5.98 9.28 -10.90
CA ILE A 106 -6.64 9.23 -9.58
C ILE A 106 -8.14 9.05 -9.82
#